data_AF-A0A959XKF4-F1
#
_entry.id   AF-A0A959XKF4-F1
#
_cell.length_a   1.000
_cell.length_b   1.000
_cell.length_c   1.000
_cell.angle_alpha   90.00
_cell.angle_beta   90.00
_cell.angle_gamma   90.00
#
_symmetry.space_group_name_H-M   'P 1'
#
loop_
_entity.id
_entity.type
_entity.pdbx_description
1 polymer ?
#
loop_
_entity_poly.entity_id
_entity_poly.type
_entity_poly.pdbx_seq_one_letter_code
_entity_poly.pdbx_strand_id
1 'polypeptide(L)'
;MVELELGRLTGELDARLAGADADLARHYPGPRAARQPVHTVYVPADRFAADTVGRYGALALDLLGEHEAVFLELVGGDRDLVA
;
A
#
# COMPACT_ATOMS: atom_id res chain seq x y z
N MET A 1 23.27 -8.78 -33.63
CA MET A 1 23.47 -7.32 -33.44
C MET A 1 22.49 -6.75 -32.43
N VAL A 2 21.18 -6.85 -32.63
CA VAL A 2 20.15 -6.33 -31.69
C VAL A 2 20.20 -6.96 -30.29
N GLU A 3 20.49 -8.26 -30.19
CA GLU A 3 20.54 -8.99 -28.91
C GLU A 3 21.71 -8.58 -28.01
N LEU A 4 22.85 -8.23 -28.61
CA LEU A 4 24.01 -7.70 -27.89
C LEU A 4 23.77 -6.28 -27.37
N GLU A 5 22.98 -5.48 -28.11
CA GLU A 5 22.58 -4.13 -27.71
C GLU A 5 21.62 -4.16 -26.52
N LEU A 6 20.68 -5.10 -26.52
CA LEU A 6 19.74 -5.29 -25.43
C LEU A 6 20.46 -5.73 -24.13
N GLY A 7 21.39 -6.68 -24.22
CA GLY A 7 22.19 -7.13 -23.07
C GLY A 7 23.07 -6.03 -22.48
N ARG A 8 23.62 -5.14 -23.32
CA ARG A 8 24.37 -3.96 -22.85
C ARG A 8 23.46 -2.99 -22.10
N LEU A 9 22.28 -2.71 -22.64
CA LEU A 9 21.31 -1.81 -22.03
C LEU A 9 20.82 -2.34 -20.68
N THR A 10 20.47 -3.62 -20.59
CA THR A 10 20.01 -4.21 -19.32
C THR A 10 21.11 -4.18 -18.27
N GLY A 11 22.36 -4.48 -18.62
CA GLY A 11 23.48 -4.40 -17.69
C GLY A 11 23.78 -2.98 -17.20
N GLU A 12 23.62 -1.97 -18.06
CA GLU A 12 23.74 -0.56 -17.68
C GLU A 12 22.62 -0.13 -16.72
N LEU A 13 21.39 -0.61 -16.96
CA LEU A 13 20.25 -0.35 -16.08
C LEU A 13 20.41 -1.05 -14.72
N ASP A 14 20.83 -2.31 -14.69
CA ASP A 14 21.09 -3.05 -13.45
C ASP A 14 22.11 -2.30 -12.57
N ALA A 15 23.21 -1.84 -13.17
CA ALA A 15 24.23 -1.08 -12.45
C ALA A 15 23.69 0.25 -11.88
N ARG A 16 22.80 0.93 -12.61
CA ARG A 16 22.17 2.18 -12.16
C ARG A 16 21.10 1.95 -11.08
N LEU A 17 20.41 0.81 -11.13
CA LEU A 17 19.31 0.49 -10.22
C LEU A 17 19.75 -0.24 -8.95
N ALA A 18 20.97 -0.79 -8.90
CA ALA A 18 21.47 -1.57 -7.76
C ALA A 18 21.29 -0.90 -6.39
N GLY A 19 21.43 0.42 -6.30
CA GLY A 19 21.19 1.17 -5.04
C GLY A 19 19.72 1.19 -4.63
N ALA A 20 18.81 1.41 -5.61
CA ALA A 20 17.38 1.38 -5.37
C ALA A 20 16.90 -0.04 -5.02
N ASP A 21 17.47 -1.07 -5.64
CA ASP A 21 17.20 -2.46 -5.31
C ASP A 21 17.61 -2.80 -3.88
N ALA A 22 18.78 -2.33 -3.44
CA ALA A 22 19.26 -2.50 -2.07
C ALA A 22 18.35 -1.79 -1.05
N ASP A 23 17.88 -0.59 -1.38
CA ASP A 23 16.91 0.14 -0.54
C ASP A 23 15.55 -0.56 -0.50
N LEU A 24 15.07 -1.07 -1.64
CA LEU A 24 13.82 -1.83 -1.71
C LEU A 24 13.91 -3.10 -0.86
N ALA A 25 14.98 -3.88 -1.01
CA ALA A 25 15.19 -5.09 -0.23
C ALA A 25 15.31 -4.81 1.28
N ARG A 26 15.95 -3.70 1.67
CA ARG A 26 16.08 -3.29 3.08
C ARG A 26 14.75 -2.92 3.71
N HIS A 27 13.91 -2.15 3.01
CA HIS A 27 12.64 -1.65 3.59
C HIS A 27 11.47 -2.61 3.37
N TYR A 28 11.56 -3.51 2.39
CA TYR A 28 10.51 -4.46 2.01
C TYR A 28 11.10 -5.88 1.87
N PRO A 29 11.51 -6.53 2.98
CA PRO A 29 12.24 -7.81 2.97
C PRO A 29 11.42 -9.03 2.50
N GLY A 30 10.19 -8.81 2.03
CA GLY A 30 9.27 -9.84 1.58
C GLY A 30 7.86 -9.63 2.11
N PRO A 31 6.94 -10.52 1.74
CA PRO A 31 5.56 -10.48 2.23
C PRO A 31 5.54 -10.66 3.75
N ARG A 32 4.75 -9.85 4.45
CA ARG A 32 4.36 -10.20 5.82
C ARG A 32 3.54 -11.49 5.78
N ALA A 33 3.75 -12.39 6.74
CA ALA A 33 3.06 -13.68 6.80
C ALA A 33 1.52 -13.53 6.86
N ALA A 34 1.03 -12.41 7.36
CA ALA A 34 -0.38 -12.04 7.31
C ALA A 34 -0.70 -11.26 6.02
N ARG A 35 -1.81 -11.61 5.35
CA ARG A 35 -2.40 -10.76 4.31
C ARG A 35 -2.56 -9.35 4.88
N GLN A 36 -1.90 -8.38 4.25
CA GLN A 36 -2.16 -6.98 4.54
C GLN A 36 -3.47 -6.60 3.81
N PRO A 37 -4.43 -5.95 4.48
CA PRO A 37 -5.56 -5.36 3.77
C PRO A 37 -5.01 -4.27 2.86
N VAL A 38 -4.96 -4.54 1.55
CA VAL A 38 -4.65 -3.48 0.58
C VAL A 38 -5.96 -2.77 0.28
N HIS A 39 -6.26 -1.74 1.07
CA HIS A 39 -7.35 -0.82 0.77
C HIS A 39 -6.82 0.32 -0.08
N THR A 40 -6.73 0.10 -1.40
CA THR A 40 -6.47 1.20 -2.34
C THR A 40 -7.77 1.95 -2.58
N VAL A 41 -7.81 3.23 -2.21
CA VAL A 41 -8.93 4.13 -2.52
C VAL A 41 -8.53 4.98 -3.72
N TYR A 42 -9.27 4.83 -4.83
CA TYR A 42 -9.13 5.69 -5.99
C TYR A 42 -9.99 6.95 -5.80
N VAL A 43 -9.35 8.11 -5.92
CA VAL A 43 -10.01 9.41 -5.79
C VAL A 43 -9.92 10.13 -7.14
N PRO A 44 -11.02 10.72 -7.64
CA PRO A 44 -10.96 11.62 -8.80
C PRO A 44 -9.91 12.71 -8.59
N ALA A 45 -9.15 13.04 -9.64
CA ALA A 45 -8.01 13.95 -9.52
C ALA A 45 -8.40 15.34 -8.98
N ASP A 46 -9.60 15.82 -9.31
CA ASP A 46 -10.19 17.09 -8.85
C ASP A 46 -10.61 17.07 -7.37
N ARG A 47 -10.69 15.88 -6.76
CA ARG A 47 -11.07 15.69 -5.36
C ARG A 47 -9.90 15.33 -4.44
N PHE A 48 -8.72 15.11 -5.01
CA PHE A 48 -7.50 14.89 -4.24
C PHE A 48 -6.97 16.22 -3.70
N ALA A 49 -6.68 16.25 -2.40
CA ALA A 49 -6.12 17.38 -1.69
C ALA A 49 -5.09 16.90 -0.66
N ALA A 50 -4.24 17.82 -0.18
CA ALA A 50 -3.19 17.49 0.79
C ALA A 50 -3.73 16.85 2.09
N ASP A 51 -4.98 17.11 2.43
CA ASP A 51 -5.65 16.61 3.63
C ASP A 51 -6.55 15.38 3.38
N THR A 52 -6.61 14.84 2.15
CA THR A 52 -7.51 13.73 1.79
C THR A 52 -7.35 12.53 2.74
N VAL A 53 -6.10 12.15 3.04
CA VAL A 53 -5.82 11.01 3.94
C VAL A 53 -6.34 11.28 5.35
N GLY A 54 -6.07 12.46 5.91
CA GLY A 54 -6.53 12.82 7.25
C GLY A 54 -8.06 12.87 7.35
N ARG A 55 -8.71 13.45 6.34
CA ARG A 55 -10.18 13.52 6.25
C ARG A 55 -10.83 12.15 6.15
N TYR A 56 -10.31 11.27 5.29
CA TYR A 56 -10.87 9.93 5.12
C TYR A 56 -10.66 9.08 6.39
N GLY A 57 -9.52 9.25 7.06
CA GLY A 57 -9.27 8.62 8.36
C GLY A 57 -10.30 9.02 9.41
N ALA A 58 -10.57 10.33 9.55
CA ALA A 58 -11.58 10.82 10.49
C ALA A 58 -12.98 10.27 10.17
N LEU A 59 -13.41 10.35 8.89
CA LEU A 59 -14.71 9.81 8.46
C LEU A 59 -14.84 8.30 8.70
N ALA A 60 -13.77 7.53 8.48
CA ALA A 60 -13.78 6.09 8.72
C ALA A 60 -13.96 5.76 10.21
N LEU A 61 -13.30 6.52 11.10
CA LEU A 61 -13.45 6.36 12.55
C LEU A 61 -14.85 6.76 13.03
N ASP A 62 -15.41 7.85 12.51
CA ASP A 62 -16.78 8.27 12.81
C ASP A 62 -17.78 7.19 12.39
N LEU A 63 -17.67 6.67 11.15
CA LEU A 63 -18.50 5.58 10.64
C LEU A 63 -18.34 4.29 11.45
N LEU A 64 -17.12 3.96 11.87
CA LEU A 64 -16.86 2.79 12.71
C LEU A 64 -17.56 2.93 14.07
N GLY A 65 -17.49 4.11 14.69
CA GLY A 65 -18.18 4.39 15.94
C GLY A 65 -19.71 4.33 15.80
N GLU A 66 -20.27 4.86 14.70
CA GLU A 66 -21.71 4.82 14.41
C GLU A 66 -22.22 3.38 14.14
N HIS A 67 -21.37 2.52 13.59
CA HIS A 67 -21.75 1.19 13.10
C HIS A 67 -20.96 0.04 13.75
N GLU A 68 -20.45 0.22 14.96
CA GLU A 68 -19.56 -0.72 15.64
C GLU A 68 -20.08 -2.16 15.63
N ALA A 69 -21.37 -2.36 15.95
CA ALA A 69 -21.99 -3.67 15.99
C ALA A 69 -21.99 -4.38 14.62
N VAL A 70 -22.27 -3.64 13.56
CA VAL A 70 -22.25 -4.16 12.18
C VAL A 70 -20.83 -4.48 11.76
N PHE A 71 -19.87 -3.62 12.11
CA PHE A 71 -18.47 -3.86 11.81
C PHE A 71 -17.93 -5.10 12.53
N LEU A 72 -18.23 -5.26 13.82
CA LEU A 72 -17.88 -6.44 14.62
C LEU A 72 -18.43 -7.73 14.01
N GLU A 73 -19.67 -7.72 13.50
CA GLU A 73 -20.24 -8.87 12.78
C GLU A 73 -19.42 -9.19 11.52
N LEU A 74 -19.08 -8.17 10.71
CA LEU A 74 -18.35 -8.33 9.46
C LEU A 74 -16.91 -8.86 9.66
N VAL A 75 -16.26 -8.50 10.76
CA VAL A 75 -14.90 -8.97 11.09
C VAL A 75 -14.90 -10.29 11.89
N GLY A 76 -16.05 -10.96 12.01
CA GLY A 76 -16.15 -12.25 12.71
C GLY A 76 -16.07 -12.15 14.23
N GLY A 77 -16.40 -11.00 14.80
CA GLY A 77 -16.41 -10.74 16.24
C GLY A 77 -15.04 -10.40 16.84
N ASP A 78 -14.02 -10.21 16.01
CA ASP A 78 -12.67 -9.86 16.47
C ASP A 78 -12.62 -8.42 17.02
N ARG A 79 -12.61 -8.32 18.36
CA ARG A 79 -12.59 -7.03 19.07
C ARG A 79 -11.23 -6.36 19.05
N ASP A 80 -10.16 -7.10 18.76
CA ASP A 80 -8.81 -6.53 18.67
C ASP A 80 -8.66 -5.62 17.42
N LEU A 81 -9.61 -5.71 16.48
CA LEU A 81 -9.67 -4.87 15.29
C LEU A 81 -10.51 -3.58 15.47
N VAL A 82 -11.12 -3.39 16.66
CA VAL A 82 -11.99 -2.24 16.97
C VAL A 82 -11.40 -1.34 18.09
N ALA A 83 -10.40 -1.82 18.81
CA ALA A 83 -9.68 -1.11 19.88
C ALA A 83 -8.50 -0.27 19.34
#